data_AF-A0A133NQV1-F1
#
_entry.id   AF-A0A133NQV1-F1
#
_cell.length_a   1.000
_cell.length_b   1.000
_cell.length_c   1.000
_cell.angle_alpha   90.00
_cell.angle_beta   90.00
_cell.angle_gamma   90.00
#
_symmetry.space_group_name_H-M   'P 1'
#
loop_
_entity.id
_entity.type
_entity.pdbx_description
1 polymer ?
#
loop_
_entity_poly.entity_id
_entity_poly.type
_entity_poly.pdbx_seq_one_letter_code
_entity_poly.pdbx_strand_id
1 'polypeptide(L)'
;MGDFNKELREANAEINKRNGVIESVVDEKKDDIEEPKKEKGLVRKVKLSDGREITFDFGRLTGNSIIEIKKNYGKLRKKSATLVEELDDFYYMLVAEYVSAHSYETFLKLSYKDFAKVRDEVRDFLQED
;
A
#
# COMPACT_ATOMS: atom_id res chain seq x y z
N MET A 1 -13.01 -9.04 30.66
CA MET A 1 -13.14 -8.94 29.19
C MET A 1 -11.73 -8.96 28.60
N GLY A 2 -11.12 -10.15 28.47
CA GLY A 2 -9.68 -10.28 28.20
C GLY A 2 -9.32 -11.38 27.22
N ASP A 3 -10.23 -11.77 26.32
CA ASP A 3 -10.10 -13.04 25.58
C ASP A 3 -10.04 -12.89 24.06
N PHE A 4 -10.37 -11.72 23.49
CA PHE A 4 -10.41 -11.54 22.03
C PHE A 4 -9.03 -11.45 21.37
N ASN A 5 -8.01 -10.95 22.09
CA ASN A 5 -6.65 -10.82 21.59
C ASN A 5 -5.88 -12.15 21.55
N LYS A 6 -6.36 -13.17 22.26
CA LYS A 6 -5.70 -14.49 22.28
C LYS A 6 -6.10 -15.32 21.05
N GLU A 7 -7.39 -15.30 20.68
CA GLU A 7 -7.91 -15.98 19.49
C GLU A 7 -7.30 -15.48 18.18
N LEU A 8 -7.10 -14.15 18.03
CA LEU A 8 -6.43 -13.57 16.86
C LEU A 8 -4.96 -14.01 16.71
N ARG A 9 -4.30 -14.32 17.83
CA ARG A 9 -2.89 -14.71 17.84
C ARG A 9 -2.72 -16.20 17.54
N GLU A 10 -3.65 -17.03 18.01
CA GLU A 10 -3.67 -18.48 17.72
C GLU A 10 -4.07 -18.76 16.26
N ALA A 11 -4.98 -17.98 15.68
CA ALA A 11 -5.33 -18.09 14.26
C ALA A 11 -4.17 -17.76 13.30
N ASN A 12 -3.34 -16.76 13.65
CA ASN A 12 -2.15 -16.41 12.86
C ASN A 12 -1.02 -17.47 12.97
N ALA A 13 -0.94 -18.19 14.10
CA ALA A 13 0.06 -19.24 14.29
C ALA A 13 -0.26 -20.50 13.45
N GLU A 14 -1.53 -20.77 13.16
CA GLU A 14 -1.94 -21.94 12.38
C GLU A 14 -1.66 -21.78 10.87
N ILE A 15 -1.70 -20.55 10.34
CA ILE A 15 -1.36 -20.25 8.94
C ILE A 15 0.14 -20.48 8.68
N ASN A 16 0.99 -20.10 9.63
CA ASN A 16 2.45 -20.25 9.50
C ASN A 16 2.94 -21.71 9.55
N LYS A 17 2.13 -22.66 10.05
CA LYS A 17 2.46 -24.10 9.99
C LYS A 17 2.01 -24.78 8.69
N ARG A 18 1.03 -24.22 7.97
CA ARG A 18 0.53 -24.79 6.70
C ARG A 18 1.39 -24.44 5.49
N ASN A 19 2.01 -23.26 5.50
CA ASN A 19 2.81 -22.79 4.37
C ASN A 19 4.26 -23.24 4.48
N GLY A 20 4.48 -24.57 4.40
CA GLY A 20 5.79 -25.20 4.36
C GLY A 20 6.77 -24.42 3.47
N VAL A 21 7.65 -23.67 4.12
CA VAL A 21 8.68 -22.86 3.46
C VAL A 21 9.73 -23.83 2.95
N ILE A 22 9.66 -24.11 1.65
CA ILE A 22 10.69 -24.83 0.92
C ILE A 22 11.79 -23.81 0.63
N GLU A 23 12.97 -24.04 1.19
CA GLU A 23 14.21 -23.38 0.81
C GLU A 23 14.41 -23.47 -0.71
N SER A 24 14.56 -22.33 -1.36
CA SER A 24 15.22 -22.28 -2.66
C SER A 24 15.99 -20.97 -2.79
N VAL A 25 17.30 -21.15 -2.72
CA VAL A 25 18.39 -20.22 -3.01
C VAL A 25 18.10 -19.42 -4.28
N VAL A 26 18.00 -18.10 -4.16
CA VAL A 26 18.25 -17.19 -5.28
C VAL A 26 19.04 -15.99 -4.76
N ASP A 27 20.34 -16.13 -4.95
CA ASP A 27 21.28 -15.16 -5.50
C ASP A 27 21.24 -13.71 -5.01
N GLU A 28 22.38 -13.34 -4.44
CA GLU A 28 22.76 -12.04 -3.90
C GLU A 28 22.56 -10.90 -4.90
N LYS A 29 21.64 -9.97 -4.58
CA LYS A 29 21.95 -8.53 -4.68
C LYS A 29 21.40 -7.79 -3.48
N LYS A 30 22.33 -7.46 -2.58
CA LYS A 30 22.21 -6.37 -1.63
C LYS A 30 21.95 -5.08 -2.40
N ASP A 31 20.80 -4.48 -2.16
CA ASP A 31 20.65 -3.03 -2.22
C ASP A 31 20.02 -2.61 -0.88
N ASP A 32 20.85 -2.76 0.14
CA ASP A 32 20.79 -1.96 1.36
C ASP A 32 21.21 -0.55 0.93
N ILE A 33 20.24 0.28 0.57
CA ILE A 33 20.47 1.70 0.40
C ILE A 33 19.43 2.41 1.26
N GLU A 34 19.85 2.73 2.49
CA GLU A 34 19.56 4.02 3.12
C GLU A 34 19.74 5.12 2.05
N GLU A 35 18.69 5.43 1.27
CA GLU A 35 18.77 6.60 0.39
C GLU A 35 18.41 7.86 1.19
N PRO A 36 19.33 8.84 1.23
CA PRO A 36 19.03 10.17 1.78
C PRO A 36 17.89 10.75 0.96
N LYS A 37 17.11 11.66 1.56
CA LYS A 37 16.05 12.45 0.93
C LYS A 37 16.53 13.11 -0.38
N LYS A 38 16.55 12.36 -1.48
CA LYS A 38 16.57 12.88 -2.85
C LYS A 38 15.12 13.14 -3.18
N GLU A 39 14.83 14.33 -3.69
CA GLU A 39 13.52 14.68 -4.23
C GLU A 39 13.05 13.54 -5.14
N LYS A 40 12.11 12.75 -4.62
CA LYS A 40 11.55 11.62 -5.35
C LYS A 40 10.68 12.25 -6.44
N GLY A 41 11.15 12.21 -7.69
CA GLY A 41 10.47 12.81 -8.82
C GLY A 41 9.02 12.33 -8.99
N LEU A 42 8.29 12.97 -9.90
CA LEU A 42 6.86 12.72 -10.15
C LEU A 42 6.55 11.25 -10.52
N VAL A 43 7.52 10.51 -11.05
CA VAL A 43 7.39 9.08 -11.34
C VAL A 43 8.18 8.28 -10.31
N ARG A 44 7.49 7.42 -9.55
CA ARG A 44 8.07 6.56 -8.51
C ARG A 44 7.85 5.09 -8.83
N LYS A 45 8.73 4.23 -8.34
CA LYS A 45 8.64 2.79 -8.54
C LYS A 45 8.71 2.07 -7.20
N VAL A 46 7.81 1.13 -6.99
CA VAL A 46 7.76 0.30 -5.80
C VAL A 46 7.95 -1.15 -6.19
N LYS A 47 8.96 -1.80 -5.63
CA LYS A 47 9.21 -3.23 -5.81
C LYS A 47 8.50 -4.04 -4.72
N LEU A 48 7.58 -4.89 -5.16
CA LEU A 48 6.85 -5.81 -4.31
C LEU A 48 7.75 -6.99 -3.90
N SER A 49 7.36 -7.68 -2.83
CA SER A 49 8.06 -8.87 -2.33
C SER A 49 7.95 -10.04 -3.31
N ASP A 50 6.91 -10.07 -4.14
CA ASP A 50 6.74 -11.00 -5.27
C ASP A 50 7.72 -10.75 -6.44
N GLY A 51 8.57 -9.72 -6.36
CA GLY A 51 9.49 -9.33 -7.43
C GLY A 51 8.86 -8.46 -8.53
N ARG A 52 7.54 -8.23 -8.48
CA ARG A 52 6.85 -7.31 -9.40
C ARG A 52 7.19 -5.85 -9.05
N GLU A 53 7.27 -5.02 -10.07
CA GLU A 53 7.51 -3.58 -9.92
C GLU A 53 6.27 -2.80 -10.33
N ILE A 54 5.78 -1.94 -9.45
CA ILE A 54 4.67 -1.03 -9.70
C ILE A 54 5.25 0.36 -9.96
N THR A 55 4.87 0.95 -11.10
CA THR A 55 5.21 2.33 -11.42
C THR A 55 4.02 3.23 -11.09
N PHE A 56 4.29 4.27 -10.32
CA PHE A 56 3.36 5.34 -9.97
C PHE A 56 3.78 6.61 -10.70
N ASP A 57 2.87 7.17 -11.50
CA ASP A 57 3.04 8.44 -12.18
C ASP A 57 2.16 9.50 -11.51
N PHE A 58 2.72 10.13 -10.49
CA PHE A 58 2.07 11.22 -9.76
C PHE A 58 2.00 12.52 -10.57
N GLY A 59 2.70 12.64 -11.70
CA GLY A 59 2.54 13.77 -12.63
C GLY A 59 1.14 13.87 -13.22
N ARG A 60 0.37 12.78 -13.16
CA ARG A 60 -1.04 12.73 -13.56
C ARG A 60 -1.99 13.26 -12.48
N LEU A 61 -1.55 13.37 -11.22
CA LEU A 61 -2.36 13.94 -10.16
C LEU A 61 -2.47 15.44 -10.35
N THR A 62 -3.71 15.87 -10.57
CA THR A 62 -4.08 17.28 -10.54
C THR A 62 -5.02 17.53 -9.37
N GLY A 63 -5.22 18.80 -8.99
CA GLY A 63 -6.23 19.15 -8.00
C GLY A 63 -7.63 18.62 -8.35
N ASN A 64 -7.99 18.60 -9.63
CA ASN A 64 -9.25 18.01 -10.09
C ASN A 64 -9.29 16.50 -9.86
N SER A 65 -8.21 15.79 -10.19
CA SER A 65 -8.07 14.35 -9.95
C SER A 65 -8.27 14.01 -8.47
N ILE A 66 -7.66 14.79 -7.57
CA ILE A 66 -7.82 14.63 -6.12
C ILE A 66 -9.29 14.79 -5.70
N ILE A 67 -9.97 15.82 -6.21
CA ILE A 67 -11.40 16.04 -5.94
C ILE A 67 -12.25 14.87 -6.44
N GLU A 68 -11.94 14.32 -7.63
CA GLU A 68 -12.64 13.15 -8.18
C GLU A 68 -12.41 11.90 -7.34
N ILE A 69 -11.17 11.63 -6.94
CA ILE A 69 -10.82 10.49 -6.07
C ILE A 69 -11.58 10.60 -4.74
N LYS A 70 -11.61 11.79 -4.12
CA LYS A 70 -12.39 12.04 -2.88
C LYS A 70 -13.89 11.82 -3.08
N LYS A 71 -14.46 12.28 -4.20
CA LYS A 71 -15.87 12.01 -4.55
C LYS A 71 -16.13 10.51 -4.71
N ASN A 72 -15.23 9.77 -5.36
CA ASN A 72 -15.36 8.33 -5.55
C ASN A 72 -15.26 7.59 -4.21
N TYR A 73 -14.28 7.96 -3.39
CA TYR A 73 -14.13 7.47 -2.02
C TYR A 73 -15.41 7.67 -1.20
N GLY A 74 -15.99 8.87 -1.20
CA GLY A 74 -17.25 9.16 -0.49
C GLY A 74 -18.45 8.32 -0.97
N LYS A 75 -18.49 7.95 -2.26
CA LYS A 75 -19.52 7.05 -2.81
C LYS A 75 -19.30 5.60 -2.35
N LEU A 76 -18.06 5.13 -2.38
CA LEU A 76 -17.69 3.76 -2.03
C LEU A 76 -17.82 3.50 -0.52
N ARG A 77 -17.48 4.48 0.32
CA ARG A 77 -17.41 4.33 1.78
C ARG A 77 -18.73 4.51 2.54
N LYS A 78 -19.89 4.55 1.85
CA LYS A 78 -21.28 4.67 2.40
C LYS A 78 -21.36 5.09 3.89
N LYS A 79 -21.14 6.38 4.18
CA LYS A 79 -21.54 7.11 5.40
C LYS A 79 -21.13 6.60 6.81
N SER A 80 -20.39 5.51 7.00
CA SER A 80 -20.21 4.92 8.35
C SER A 80 -18.78 4.79 8.85
N ALA A 81 -17.92 5.80 8.66
CA ALA A 81 -16.64 5.82 9.36
C ALA A 81 -16.14 7.23 9.65
N THR A 82 -16.13 7.55 10.93
CA THR A 82 -15.60 8.74 11.62
C THR A 82 -14.06 8.75 11.62
N LEU A 83 -13.42 8.30 10.54
CA LEU A 83 -11.98 8.26 10.38
C LEU A 83 -11.61 9.24 9.27
N VAL A 84 -10.82 10.24 9.66
CA VAL A 84 -10.27 11.31 8.81
C VAL A 84 -9.77 10.72 7.49
N GLU A 85 -10.15 11.31 6.37
CA GLU A 85 -9.86 10.80 5.01
C GLU A 85 -8.35 10.60 4.76
N GLU A 86 -7.51 11.38 5.45
CA GLU A 86 -6.04 11.33 5.41
C GLU A 86 -5.44 10.22 6.29
N LEU A 87 -6.26 9.49 7.04
CA LEU A 87 -5.86 8.33 7.83
C LEU A 87 -6.48 7.03 7.30
N ASP A 88 -7.23 7.10 6.20
CA ASP A 88 -7.82 5.92 5.59
C ASP A 88 -6.90 5.35 4.52
N ASP A 89 -6.33 4.19 4.83
CA ASP A 89 -5.51 3.42 3.89
C ASP A 89 -6.25 3.16 2.56
N PHE A 90 -7.59 3.10 2.57
CA PHE A 90 -8.39 2.96 1.36
C PHE A 90 -8.30 4.17 0.43
N TYR A 91 -8.22 5.39 0.96
CA TYR A 91 -8.03 6.59 0.15
C TYR A 91 -6.69 6.55 -0.60
N TYR A 92 -5.62 6.13 0.07
CA TYR A 92 -4.31 5.97 -0.57
C TYR A 92 -4.32 4.92 -1.68
N MET A 93 -5.12 3.86 -1.56
CA MET A 93 -5.25 2.87 -2.64
C MET A 93 -5.97 3.42 -3.87
N LEU A 94 -6.96 4.30 -3.70
CA LEU A 94 -7.63 4.94 -4.83
C LEU A 94 -6.71 5.95 -5.54
N VAL A 95 -5.86 6.64 -4.78
CA VAL A 95 -4.81 7.48 -5.36
C VAL A 95 -3.80 6.60 -6.11
N ALA A 96 -3.35 5.50 -5.51
CA ALA A 96 -2.45 4.52 -6.12
C ALA A 96 -3.02 3.97 -7.44
N GLU A 97 -4.33 3.69 -7.50
CA GLU A 97 -5.01 3.29 -8.72
C GLU A 97 -4.95 4.37 -9.80
N TYR A 98 -5.24 5.62 -9.43
CA TYR A 98 -5.24 6.72 -10.39
C TYR A 98 -3.87 6.98 -11.00
N VAL A 99 -2.82 6.84 -10.19
CA VAL A 99 -1.43 7.07 -10.62
C VAL A 99 -0.74 5.82 -11.16
N SER A 100 -1.38 4.65 -11.14
CA SER A 100 -0.83 3.41 -11.68
C SER A 100 -1.70 2.83 -12.78
N ALA A 101 -1.27 1.69 -13.30
CA ALA A 101 -2.07 0.88 -14.23
C ALA A 101 -2.86 -0.23 -13.51
N HIS A 102 -2.89 -0.24 -12.18
CA HIS A 102 -3.48 -1.31 -11.38
C HIS A 102 -4.68 -0.81 -10.57
N SER A 103 -5.70 -1.66 -10.42
CA SER A 103 -6.89 -1.32 -9.62
C SER A 103 -6.58 -1.29 -8.12
N TYR A 104 -7.36 -0.51 -7.37
CA TYR A 104 -7.27 -0.47 -5.90
C TYR A 104 -7.42 -1.87 -5.26
N GLU A 105 -8.27 -2.73 -5.84
CA GLU A 105 -8.46 -4.11 -5.38
C GLU A 105 -7.21 -4.97 -5.49
N THR A 106 -6.36 -4.69 -6.49
CA THR A 106 -5.08 -5.40 -6.66
C THR A 106 -4.17 -5.09 -5.48
N PHE A 107 -4.13 -3.82 -5.06
CA PHE A 107 -3.35 -3.40 -3.89
C PHE A 107 -3.90 -3.97 -2.58
N LEU A 108 -5.23 -4.02 -2.42
CA LEU A 108 -5.86 -4.63 -1.23
C LEU A 108 -5.59 -6.14 -1.09
N LYS A 109 -5.28 -6.83 -2.20
CA LYS A 109 -4.92 -8.25 -2.20
C LYS A 109 -3.43 -8.50 -1.98
N LEU A 110 -2.61 -7.45 -1.90
CA LEU A 110 -1.19 -7.60 -1.62
C LEU A 110 -0.93 -8.10 -0.20
N SER A 111 0.26 -8.66 0.01
CA SER A 111 0.75 -8.93 1.36
C SER A 111 0.78 -7.63 2.16
N TYR A 112 0.56 -7.69 3.48
CA TYR A 112 0.57 -6.47 4.31
C TYR A 112 1.87 -5.66 4.17
N LYS A 113 3.01 -6.35 4.00
CA LYS A 113 4.32 -5.70 3.80
C LYS A 113 4.35 -4.89 2.50
N ASP A 114 3.80 -5.43 1.42
CA ASP A 114 3.75 -4.77 0.12
C ASP A 114 2.68 -3.70 0.05
N PHE A 115 1.53 -3.95 0.68
CA PHE A 115 0.49 -2.96 0.89
C PHE A 115 1.03 -1.74 1.64
N ALA A 116 1.76 -1.95 2.75
CA ALA A 116 2.36 -0.88 3.53
C ALA A 116 3.35 -0.06 2.69
N LYS A 117 4.19 -0.70 1.87
CA LYS A 117 5.09 0.02 0.94
C LYS A 117 4.32 0.92 -0.03
N VAL A 118 3.28 0.40 -0.67
CA VAL A 118 2.47 1.18 -1.63
C VAL A 118 1.79 2.35 -0.91
N ARG A 119 1.18 2.08 0.24
CA ARG A 119 0.56 3.11 1.06
C ARG A 119 1.55 4.19 1.45
N ASP A 120 2.70 3.80 1.99
CA ASP A 120 3.71 4.74 2.48
C ASP A 120 4.28 5.57 1.34
N GLU A 121 4.49 4.99 0.16
CA GLU A 121 4.96 5.75 -1.02
C GLU A 121 3.95 6.81 -1.49
N VAL A 122 2.67 6.46 -1.54
CA VAL A 122 1.60 7.40 -1.91
C VAL A 122 1.41 8.47 -0.82
N ARG A 123 1.46 8.07 0.45
CA ARG A 123 1.35 9.00 1.59
C ARG A 123 2.49 9.99 1.59
N ASP A 124 3.73 9.52 1.43
CA ASP A 124 4.92 10.35 1.39
C ASP A 124 4.81 11.40 0.27
N PHE A 125 4.38 11.00 -0.93
CA PHE A 125 4.17 11.95 -2.03
C PHE A 125 3.10 13.02 -1.71
N LEU A 126 1.97 12.62 -1.11
CA LEU A 126 0.89 13.56 -0.78
C LEU A 126 1.23 14.50 0.38
N GLN A 127 2.23 14.15 1.20
CA GLN A 127 2.71 14.93 2.34
C GLN A 127 4.02 15.67 2.04
N GLU A 128 4.60 15.49 0.86
CA GLU A 128 5.73 16.29 0.38
C GLU A 128 5.22 17.70 0.01
N ASP A 129 5.61 18.67 0.85
CA ASP A 129 5.32 20.11 0.72
C ASP A 129 6.30 20.79 -0.25
#